data_AF-A0A961VF83-F1
#
_entry.id   AF-A0A961VF83-F1
#
_cell.length_a   1.000
_cell.length_b   1.000
_cell.length_c   1.000
_cell.angle_alpha   90.00
_cell.angle_beta   90.00
_cell.angle_gamma   90.00
#
_symmetry.space_group_name_H-M   'P 1'
#
loop_
_entity.id
_entity.type
_entity.pdbx_description
1 polymer ?
#
loop_
_entity_poly.entity_id
_entity_poly.type
_entity_poly.pdbx_seq_one_letter_code
_entity_poly.pdbx_strand_id
1 'polypeptide(L)'
;MGELLDSRGAPLVDSFGRAITYLRVSVTDRCDFRCVYCMAEDMTFLPKRDVLSLEDLDRLCSAFVARGVRKLRLTGGEPLVRKNVMSLIRSLSRHLESGDLDELTLTTNGSQLARFADDLVACGVKRINVSVDT
;
A
#
# COMPACT_ATOMS: atom_id res chain seq x y z
N MET A 1 5.15 -37.51 16.11
CA MET A 1 6.26 -37.05 15.25
C MET A 1 5.61 -36.48 13.99
N GLY A 2 4.78 -35.44 14.09
CA GLY A 2 5.11 -34.12 14.60
C GLY A 2 5.29 -33.22 13.37
N GLU A 3 4.25 -33.11 12.54
CA GLU A 3 4.20 -32.16 11.43
C GLU A 3 4.32 -30.75 12.02
N LEU A 4 5.51 -30.18 11.85
CA LEU A 4 5.74 -28.76 12.03
C LEU A 4 4.85 -28.04 11.04
N LEU A 5 3.77 -27.46 11.54
CA LEU A 5 2.86 -26.57 10.83
C LEU A 5 3.68 -25.48 10.14
N ASP A 6 3.77 -25.54 8.81
CA ASP A 6 4.11 -24.37 8.01
C ASP A 6 3.01 -23.33 8.31
N SER A 7 3.36 -22.30 9.09
CA SER A 7 2.43 -21.24 9.49
C SER A 7 1.99 -20.35 8.32
N ARG A 8 2.47 -20.65 7.11
CA ARG A 8 1.95 -20.14 5.85
C ARG A 8 0.72 -20.94 5.46
N GLY A 9 -0.47 -20.39 5.66
CA GLY A 9 -1.67 -21.07 5.17
C GLY A 9 -1.67 -21.25 3.62
N ALA A 10 -2.78 -21.71 3.07
CA ALA A 10 -2.93 -21.85 1.63
C ALA A 10 -2.91 -20.50 0.87
N PRO A 11 -2.29 -20.41 -0.32
CA PRO A 11 -2.38 -19.23 -1.19
C PRO A 11 -3.85 -18.86 -1.50
N LEU A 12 -4.12 -17.56 -1.68
CA LEU A 12 -5.45 -17.12 -2.14
C LEU A 12 -5.57 -17.37 -3.64
N VAL A 13 -6.54 -18.20 -4.03
CA VAL A 13 -6.85 -18.52 -5.42
C VAL A 13 -8.32 -18.22 -5.66
N ASP A 14 -8.62 -17.50 -6.73
CA ASP A 14 -10.01 -17.20 -7.10
C ASP A 14 -10.69 -18.35 -7.87
N SER A 15 -11.97 -18.20 -8.19
CA SER A 15 -12.76 -19.21 -8.91
C SER A 15 -12.29 -19.48 -10.35
N PHE A 16 -11.41 -18.64 -10.90
CA PHE A 16 -10.80 -18.81 -12.22
C PHE A 16 -9.40 -19.43 -12.13
N GLY A 17 -8.94 -19.82 -10.92
CA GLY A 17 -7.64 -20.43 -10.70
C GLY A 17 -6.47 -19.44 -10.67
N ARG A 18 -6.73 -18.13 -10.54
CA ARG A 18 -5.66 -17.11 -10.47
C ARG A 18 -5.19 -16.94 -9.03
N ALA A 19 -3.88 -17.01 -8.82
CA ALA A 19 -3.28 -16.71 -7.52
C ALA A 19 -3.25 -15.19 -7.27
N ILE A 20 -3.71 -14.77 -6.09
CA ILE A 20 -3.68 -13.36 -5.68
C ILE A 20 -2.29 -13.05 -5.11
N THR A 21 -1.42 -12.49 -5.95
CA THR A 21 -0.02 -12.17 -5.58
C THR A 21 0.24 -10.68 -5.41
N TYR A 22 -0.74 -9.83 -5.72
CA TYR A 22 -0.60 -8.38 -5.77
C TYR A 22 -1.80 -7.69 -5.12
N LEU A 23 -1.52 -6.80 -4.17
CA LEU A 23 -2.53 -6.01 -3.47
C LEU A 23 -2.31 -4.51 -3.70
N ARG A 24 -3.37 -3.83 -4.14
CA ARG A 24 -3.42 -2.36 -4.23
C ARG A 24 -4.20 -1.82 -3.05
N VAL A 25 -3.58 -0.93 -2.28
CA VAL A 25 -4.10 -0.44 -1.00
C VAL A 25 -4.34 1.05 -1.10
N SER A 26 -5.61 1.46 -1.11
CA SER A 26 -5.98 2.87 -1.01
C SER A 26 -5.85 3.32 0.44
N VAL A 27 -4.86 4.17 0.71
CA VAL A 27 -4.62 4.64 2.07
C VAL A 27 -5.46 5.88 2.38
N THR A 28 -5.91 6.65 1.39
CA THR A 28 -6.75 7.83 1.65
C THR A 28 -7.57 8.16 0.42
N ASP A 29 -8.68 8.84 0.63
CA ASP A 29 -9.52 9.48 -0.38
C ASP A 29 -9.11 10.95 -0.64
N ARG A 30 -8.21 11.50 0.17
CA ARG A 30 -7.74 12.89 0.03
C ARG A 30 -6.57 12.99 -0.94
N CYS A 31 -6.51 14.11 -1.63
CA CYS A 31 -5.41 14.49 -2.51
C CYS A 31 -5.23 16.01 -2.47
N ASP A 32 -4.00 16.46 -2.64
CA ASP A 32 -3.61 17.88 -2.75
C ASP A 32 -3.80 18.44 -4.17
N PHE A 33 -4.04 17.58 -5.17
CA PHE A 33 -4.41 17.99 -6.52
C PHE A 33 -5.93 17.92 -6.73
N ARG A 34 -6.40 18.49 -7.85
CA ARG A 34 -7.78 18.43 -8.35
C ARG A 34 -7.78 18.16 -9.85
N CYS A 35 -7.28 16.99 -10.25
CA CYS A 35 -7.20 16.64 -11.67
C CYS A 35 -8.60 16.48 -12.26
N VAL A 36 -8.86 17.14 -13.40
CA VAL A 36 -10.17 17.24 -14.06
C VAL A 36 -10.82 15.87 -14.33
N TYR A 37 -10.02 14.86 -14.65
CA TYR A 37 -10.51 13.52 -14.99
C TYR A 37 -10.58 12.56 -13.77
N CYS A 38 -10.14 12.99 -12.59
CA CYS A 38 -10.01 12.12 -11.42
C CYS A 38 -10.87 12.58 -10.24
N MET A 39 -10.78 13.86 -9.87
CA MET A 39 -11.53 14.43 -8.75
C MET A 39 -12.55 15.41 -9.28
N ALA A 40 -13.82 15.16 -8.96
CA ALA A 40 -14.90 16.12 -9.19
C ALA A 40 -14.65 17.43 -8.42
N GLU A 41 -15.19 18.54 -8.93
CA GLU A 41 -15.10 19.86 -8.28
C GLU A 41 -15.70 19.83 -6.87
N ASP A 42 -16.87 19.20 -6.72
CA ASP A 42 -17.53 18.98 -5.43
C ASP A 42 -17.27 17.57 -4.91
N MET A 43 -16.31 17.45 -3.99
CA MET A 43 -15.93 16.16 -3.41
C MET A 43 -16.37 16.04 -1.95
N THR A 44 -17.17 15.01 -1.66
CA THR A 44 -17.48 14.62 -0.28
C THR A 44 -16.46 13.59 0.19
N PHE A 45 -15.48 14.03 0.99
CA PHE A 45 -14.53 13.12 1.63
C PHE A 45 -15.23 12.24 2.66
N LEU A 46 -14.76 11.00 2.76
CA LEU A 46 -15.21 10.07 3.77
C LEU A 46 -14.93 10.66 5.17
N PRO A 47 -15.88 10.52 6.10
CA PRO A 47 -15.61 10.74 7.51
C PRO A 47 -14.41 9.90 7.95
N LYS A 48 -13.53 10.46 8.80
CA LYS A 48 -12.30 9.77 9.22
C LYS A 48 -12.54 8.38 9.79
N ARG A 49 -13.68 8.16 10.45
CA ARG A 49 -14.07 6.88 11.06
C ARG A 49 -14.35 5.77 10.04
N ASP A 50 -14.65 6.14 8.79
CA ASP A 50 -15.00 5.20 7.72
C ASP A 50 -13.76 4.83 6.89
N VAL A 51 -12.59 5.42 7.19
CA VAL A 51 -11.30 5.10 6.60
C VAL A 51 -10.52 4.23 7.58
N LEU A 52 -10.05 3.06 7.12
CA LEU A 52 -9.22 2.16 7.92
C LEU A 52 -8.04 2.89 8.55
N SER A 53 -7.77 2.61 9.84
CA SER A 53 -6.59 3.15 10.52
C SER A 53 -5.30 2.62 9.89
N LEU A 54 -4.15 3.24 10.20
CA LEU A 54 -2.86 2.73 9.70
C LEU A 54 -2.56 1.33 10.28
N GLU A 55 -3.01 1.08 11.50
CA GLU A 55 -2.86 -0.22 12.17
C GLU A 55 -3.74 -1.29 11.50
N ASP A 56 -4.97 -0.95 11.13
CA ASP A 56 -5.85 -1.85 10.39
C ASP A 56 -5.29 -2.18 9.01
N LEU A 57 -4.74 -1.18 8.31
CA LEU A 57 -4.08 -1.38 7.03
C LEU A 57 -2.86 -2.29 7.14
N ASP A 58 -2.02 -2.09 8.17
CA ASP A 58 -0.87 -2.96 8.41
C ASP A 58 -1.30 -4.40 8.68
N ARG A 59 -2.29 -4.60 9.55
CA ARG A 59 -2.84 -5.91 9.88
C ARG A 59 -3.41 -6.59 8.63
N LEU A 60 -4.18 -5.86 7.84
CA LEU A 60 -4.78 -6.38 6.60
C LEU A 60 -3.71 -6.78 5.59
N CYS A 61 -2.75 -5.90 5.31
CA CYS A 61 -1.65 -6.18 4.38
C CYS A 61 -0.85 -7.41 4.83
N SER A 62 -0.53 -7.49 6.12
CA SER A 62 0.22 -8.62 6.69
C SER A 62 -0.54 -9.94 6.55
N ALA A 63 -1.87 -9.93 6.73
CA ALA A 63 -2.69 -11.12 6.51
C ALA A 63 -2.66 -11.58 5.05
N PHE A 64 -2.68 -10.65 4.09
CA PHE A 64 -2.55 -10.96 2.66
C PHE A 64 -1.15 -11.47 2.30
N VAL A 65 -0.10 -10.88 2.84
CA VAL A 65 1.29 -11.32 2.66
C VAL A 65 1.47 -12.76 3.17
N ALA A 66 0.95 -13.07 4.37
CA ALA A 66 0.91 -14.43 4.90
C ALA A 66 0.09 -15.42 4.05
N ARG A 67 -0.69 -14.91 3.10
CA ARG A 67 -1.46 -15.67 2.11
C ARG A 67 -0.90 -15.66 0.69
N GLY A 68 0.36 -15.25 0.53
CA GLY A 68 1.09 -15.34 -0.75
C GLY A 68 1.07 -14.06 -1.59
N VAL A 69 0.55 -12.94 -1.06
CA VAL A 69 0.78 -11.64 -1.70
C VAL A 69 2.25 -11.26 -1.60
N ARG A 70 2.88 -11.05 -2.75
CA ARG A 70 4.30 -10.74 -2.92
C ARG A 70 4.55 -9.27 -3.22
N LYS A 71 3.51 -8.52 -3.61
CA LYS A 71 3.62 -7.10 -3.97
C LYS A 71 2.52 -6.28 -3.32
N LEU A 72 2.91 -5.16 -2.72
CA LEU A 72 2.00 -4.14 -2.21
C LEU A 72 2.20 -2.83 -3.00
N ARG A 73 1.11 -2.24 -3.48
CA ARG A 73 1.10 -0.88 -4.03
C ARG A 73 0.20 0.02 -3.19
N LEU A 74 0.80 1.03 -2.58
CA LEU A 74 0.06 2.10 -1.90
C LEU A 74 -0.45 3.12 -2.93
N THR A 75 -1.71 3.49 -2.81
CA THR A 75 -2.42 4.45 -3.67
C THR A 75 -3.36 5.28 -2.80
N GLY A 76 -4.16 6.14 -3.40
CA GLY A 76 -5.33 6.73 -2.77
C GLY A 76 -5.96 7.76 -3.70
N GLY A 77 -6.35 8.90 -3.12
CA GLY A 77 -6.07 10.18 -3.73
C GLY A 77 -4.56 10.35 -3.87
N GLU A 78 -3.90 11.01 -2.92
CA GLU A 78 -2.43 11.07 -2.84
C GLU A 78 -1.94 10.37 -1.55
N PRO A 79 -1.22 9.24 -1.63
CA PRO A 79 -0.80 8.53 -0.43
C PRO A 79 0.07 9.37 0.51
N LEU A 80 0.94 10.24 -0.03
CA LEU A 80 1.87 11.03 0.78
C LEU A 80 1.21 12.21 1.53
N VAL A 81 -0.04 12.55 1.23
CA VAL A 81 -0.80 13.54 2.03
C VAL A 81 -1.45 12.93 3.27
N ARG A 82 -1.54 11.60 3.37
CA ARG A 82 -2.10 10.95 4.56
C ARG A 82 -1.18 11.17 5.75
N LYS A 83 -1.70 11.80 6.81
CA LYS A 83 -0.96 12.00 8.06
C LYS A 83 -0.38 10.67 8.57
N ASN A 84 0.90 10.71 8.92
CA ASN A 84 1.68 9.59 9.44
C ASN A 84 1.84 8.40 8.48
N VAL A 85 1.58 8.53 7.17
CA VAL A 85 1.69 7.38 6.24
C VAL A 85 3.06 6.70 6.26
N MET A 86 4.14 7.44 6.54
CA MET A 86 5.48 6.86 6.67
C MET A 86 5.60 5.86 7.82
N SER A 87 4.77 5.92 8.86
CA SER A 87 4.76 4.88 9.90
C SER A 87 4.22 3.55 9.36
N LEU A 88 3.21 3.58 8.48
CA LEU A 88 2.71 2.39 7.80
C LEU A 88 3.77 1.83 6.84
N ILE A 89 4.44 2.69 6.06
CA ILE A 89 5.48 2.24 5.11
C ILE A 89 6.65 1.58 5.85
N ARG A 90 7.15 2.20 6.92
CA ARG A 90 8.17 1.60 7.80
C ARG A 90 7.71 0.31 8.44
N SER A 91 6.45 0.24 8.85
CA SER A 91 5.90 -1.00 9.40
C SER A 91 5.94 -2.10 8.33
N LEU A 92 5.41 -1.84 7.13
CA LEU A 92 5.33 -2.82 6.05
C LEU A 92 6.71 -3.22 5.47
N SER A 93 7.75 -2.39 5.60
CA SER A 93 9.09 -2.72 5.10
C SER A 93 9.69 -3.97 5.76
N ARG A 94 9.26 -4.32 6.97
CA ARG A 94 9.66 -5.58 7.64
C ARG A 94 9.39 -6.82 6.78
N HIS A 95 8.36 -6.78 5.93
CA HIS A 95 8.03 -7.87 5.01
C HIS A 95 9.00 -7.94 3.82
N LEU A 96 9.62 -6.83 3.43
CA LEU A 96 10.74 -6.85 2.48
C LEU A 96 11.99 -7.44 3.14
N GLU A 97 12.27 -7.06 4.39
CA GLU A 97 13.42 -7.53 5.15
C GLU A 97 13.35 -9.04 5.43
N SER A 98 12.16 -9.57 5.75
CA SER A 98 11.94 -11.01 5.93
C SER A 98 11.96 -11.80 4.61
N GLY A 99 11.84 -11.11 3.47
CA GLY A 99 11.69 -11.73 2.16
C GLY A 99 10.28 -12.24 1.86
N ASP A 100 9.28 -11.95 2.71
CA ASP A 100 7.87 -12.31 2.50
C ASP A 100 7.20 -11.44 1.44
N LEU A 101 7.75 -10.25 1.18
CA LEU A 101 7.36 -9.34 0.11
C LEU A 101 8.54 -9.15 -0.85
N ASP A 102 8.27 -9.18 -2.15
CA ASP A 102 9.24 -8.81 -3.19
C ASP A 102 9.28 -7.30 -3.40
N GLU A 103 8.15 -6.62 -3.22
CA GLU A 103 8.02 -5.21 -3.53
C GLU A 103 6.97 -4.48 -2.70
N LEU A 104 7.41 -3.37 -2.10
CA LEU A 104 6.57 -2.27 -1.62
C LEU A 104 6.77 -1.09 -2.56
N THR A 105 5.69 -0.59 -3.16
CA THR A 105 5.73 0.54 -4.09
C THR A 105 4.54 1.47 -3.85
N LEU A 106 4.57 2.65 -4.47
CA LEU A 106 3.51 3.65 -4.39
C LEU A 106 3.24 4.30 -5.76
N THR A 107 1.99 4.70 -5.96
CA THR A 107 1.59 5.63 -7.02
C THR A 107 1.32 6.99 -6.40
N THR A 108 1.99 8.04 -6.90
CA THR A 108 1.93 9.41 -6.38
C THR A 108 1.86 10.41 -7.53
N ASN A 109 1.30 11.60 -7.31
CA ASN A 109 1.43 12.74 -8.22
C ASN A 109 2.81 13.42 -8.15
N GLY A 110 3.63 13.04 -7.15
CA GLY A 110 5.00 13.51 -6.99
C GLY A 110 5.19 14.78 -6.16
N SER A 111 4.11 15.47 -5.77
CA SER A 111 4.17 16.77 -5.07
C SER A 111 4.96 16.72 -3.76
N GLN A 112 4.90 15.59 -3.05
CA GLN A 112 5.56 15.37 -1.76
C GLN A 112 6.85 14.54 -1.87
N LEU A 113 7.28 14.13 -3.06
CA LEU A 113 8.42 13.22 -3.19
C LEU A 113 9.73 13.83 -2.67
N ALA A 114 9.99 15.11 -2.97
CA ALA A 114 11.21 15.77 -2.51
C ALA A 114 11.35 15.73 -0.97
N ARG A 115 10.23 15.70 -0.25
CA ARG A 115 10.20 15.62 1.22
C ARG A 115 10.39 14.20 1.75
N PHE A 116 9.90 13.18 1.05
CA PHE A 116 9.84 11.80 1.57
C PHE A 116 10.76 10.80 0.86
N ALA A 117 11.45 11.19 -0.21
CA ALA A 117 12.25 10.28 -1.04
C ALA A 117 13.29 9.51 -0.22
N ASP A 118 14.06 10.19 0.64
CA ASP A 118 15.10 9.55 1.46
C ASP A 118 14.51 8.52 2.43
N ASP A 119 13.41 8.86 3.11
CA ASP A 119 12.71 7.94 4.01
C ASP A 119 12.13 6.73 3.26
N LEU A 120 11.60 6.95 2.05
CA LEU A 120 11.07 5.86 1.21
C LEU A 120 12.17 4.87 0.82
N VAL A 121 13.32 5.38 0.39
CA VAL A 121 14.51 4.57 0.06
C VAL A 121 14.99 3.83 1.30
N ALA A 122 15.05 4.49 2.47
CA ALA A 122 15.41 3.86 3.73
C ALA A 122 14.47 2.71 4.13
N CYS A 123 13.19 2.76 3.72
CA CYS A 123 12.22 1.68 3.90
C CYS A 123 12.32 0.58 2.82
N GLY A 124 13.32 0.62 1.94
CA GLY A 124 13.51 -0.37 0.88
C GLY A 124 12.60 -0.19 -0.34
N VAL A 125 11.90 0.96 -0.47
CA VAL A 125 11.12 1.26 -1.68
C VAL A 125 12.08 1.55 -2.84
N LYS A 126 12.14 0.63 -3.80
CA LYS A 126 13.04 0.73 -4.97
C LYS A 126 12.38 1.31 -6.22
N ARG A 127 11.05 1.30 -6.26
CA ARG A 127 10.27 1.78 -7.41
C ARG A 127 9.07 2.58 -6.93
N ILE A 128 8.78 3.64 -7.68
CA ILE A 128 7.58 4.46 -7.53
C ILE A 128 6.95 4.68 -8.91
N ASN A 129 5.67 5.01 -8.94
CA ASN A 129 4.97 5.39 -10.16
C ASN A 129 4.51 6.83 -9.97
N VAL A 130 5.03 7.73 -10.80
CA VAL A 130 4.66 9.15 -10.76
C VAL A 130 3.66 9.41 -11.87
N SER A 131 2.49 9.93 -11.52
CA SER A 131 1.49 10.38 -12.49
C SER A 131 1.83 11.80 -12.93
N VAL A 132 2.15 11.97 -14.20
CA VAL A 132 2.45 13.27 -14.82
C VAL A 132 1.67 13.33 -16.12
N ASP A 133 0.72 14.26 -16.17
CA ASP A 133 -0.19 14.37 -17.32
C ASP A 133 0.13 15.58 -18.21
N THR A 134 1.03 16.47 -17.78
CA THR A 134 1.73 17.49 -18.60
C THR A 134 2.97 17.97 -17.85
#